data_AF-A0AAU6SQ34-F1
#
_entry.id   AF-A0AAU6SQ34-F1
#
_cell.length_a   1.000
_cell.length_b   1.000
_cell.length_c   1.000
_cell.angle_alpha   90.00
_cell.angle_beta   90.00
_cell.angle_gamma   90.00
#
_symmetry.space_group_name_H-M   'P 1'
#
loop_
_entity.id
_entity.type
_entity.pdbx_description
1 polymer ?
#
loop_
_entity_poly.entity_id
_entity_poly.type
_entity_poly.pdbx_seq_one_letter_code
_entity_poly.pdbx_strand_id
1 'polypeptide(L)'
;MASIIEQKKAIASKRIEDITEILEELKKSNSTFTSARKLSEYIAQKLTKDGKPVDGSTLRRKNSLYKGLIDDYVGRKEKKPEAQTKLALKVGLQAKEIQRLILRVDDLEHEVQDKENEIRLLIVDAQDKRKQAIASIAPPKPIKYTQTELTQLKESHKNDRAQLNKALEVIETLLKPELKTKNNSGGSYEIKNGKVIDLVGEFDLFTEESLPDFFKDR
;
A
#
# COMPACT_ATOMS: atom_id res chain seq x y z
N MET A 1 4.53 -82.48 31.68
CA MET A 1 5.59 -82.07 32.64
C MET A 1 6.67 -81.37 31.84
N ALA A 2 6.92 -80.08 32.06
CA ALA A 2 7.97 -79.35 31.34
C ALA A 2 9.35 -79.95 31.68
N SER A 3 10.20 -80.10 30.68
CA SER A 3 11.58 -80.55 30.87
C SER A 3 12.32 -79.60 31.81
N ILE A 4 13.24 -80.11 32.64
CA ILE A 4 14.11 -79.31 33.53
C ILE A 4 14.80 -78.18 32.73
N ILE A 5 15.06 -78.40 31.44
CA ILE A 5 15.67 -77.39 30.54
C ILE A 5 14.68 -76.25 30.24
N GLU A 6 13.41 -76.56 30.00
CA GLU A 6 12.37 -75.56 29.72
C GLU A 6 12.07 -74.72 30.94
N GLN A 7 12.02 -75.34 32.13
CA GLN A 7 11.86 -74.61 33.39
C GLN A 7 13.02 -73.65 33.64
N LYS A 8 14.28 -74.08 33.38
CA LYS A 8 15.46 -73.22 33.51
C LYS A 8 15.45 -72.07 32.51
N LYS A 9 15.00 -72.30 31.27
CA LYS A 9 14.82 -71.24 30.26
C LYS A 9 13.76 -70.23 30.68
N ALA A 10 12.60 -70.70 31.15
CA ALA A 10 11.51 -69.83 31.61
C ALA A 10 11.93 -68.95 32.80
N ILE A 11 12.67 -69.51 33.77
CA ILE A 11 13.22 -68.75 34.91
C ILE A 11 14.22 -67.69 34.44
N ALA A 12 15.06 -68.01 33.46
CA ALA A 12 16.03 -67.07 32.92
C ALA A 12 15.36 -65.91 32.16
N SER A 13 14.36 -66.21 31.33
CA SER A 13 13.59 -65.19 30.60
C SER A 13 12.83 -64.26 31.56
N LYS A 14 12.13 -64.82 32.54
CA LYS A 14 11.42 -64.02 33.55
C LYS A 14 12.37 -63.09 34.32
N ARG A 15 13.58 -63.58 34.60
CA ARG A 15 14.61 -62.78 35.27
C ARG A 15 15.16 -61.66 34.39
N ILE A 16 15.21 -61.85 33.06
CA ILE A 16 15.55 -60.76 32.13
C ILE A 16 14.51 -59.66 32.23
N GLU A 17 13.22 -60.02 32.21
CA GLU A 17 12.10 -59.08 32.33
C GLU A 17 12.19 -58.28 33.63
N ASP A 18 12.36 -58.97 34.77
CA ASP A 18 12.49 -58.32 36.09
C ASP A 18 13.68 -57.34 36.12
N ILE A 19 14.82 -57.71 35.52
CA ILE A 19 15.99 -56.84 35.45
C ILE A 19 15.73 -55.62 34.56
N THR A 20 15.06 -55.81 33.42
CA THR A 20 14.72 -54.68 32.54
C THR A 20 13.79 -53.68 33.20
N GLU A 21 12.80 -54.15 33.97
CA GLU A 21 11.89 -53.30 34.73
C GLU A 21 12.64 -52.47 35.78
N ILE A 22 13.53 -53.10 36.54
CA ILE A 22 14.39 -52.40 37.51
C ILE A 22 15.25 -51.33 36.81
N LEU A 23 15.84 -51.65 35.66
CA LEU A 23 16.65 -50.68 34.92
C LEU A 23 15.82 -49.51 34.35
N GLU A 24 14.56 -49.73 33.97
CA GLU A 24 13.67 -48.65 33.54
C GLU A 24 13.24 -47.75 34.70
N GLU A 25 12.93 -48.32 35.87
CA GLU A 25 12.65 -47.54 37.08
C GLU A 25 13.86 -46.69 37.50
N LEU A 26 15.06 -47.26 37.39
CA LEU A 26 16.30 -46.54 37.66
C LEU A 26 16.55 -45.40 36.66
N LYS A 27 16.10 -45.52 35.40
CA LYS A 27 16.10 -44.41 34.43
C LYS A 27 15.08 -43.34 34.81
N LYS A 28 13.86 -43.72 35.18
CA LYS A 28 12.80 -42.77 35.58
C LYS A 28 13.18 -41.97 36.82
N SER A 29 13.91 -42.57 37.75
CA SER A 29 14.40 -41.92 38.98
C SER A 29 15.71 -41.14 38.81
N ASN A 30 16.27 -41.03 37.59
CA ASN A 30 17.57 -40.41 37.31
C ASN A 30 18.75 -40.94 38.14
N SER A 31 18.61 -42.14 38.71
CA SER A 31 19.69 -42.78 39.43
C SER A 31 20.79 -43.17 38.43
N THR A 32 22.06 -42.94 38.78
CA THR A 32 23.19 -43.29 37.93
C THR A 32 24.17 -44.15 38.70
N PHE A 33 24.68 -45.19 38.03
CA PHE A 33 25.67 -46.09 38.61
C PHE A 33 26.97 -45.99 37.81
N THR A 34 28.06 -45.68 38.49
CA THR A 34 29.40 -45.55 37.87
C THR A 34 30.09 -46.89 37.63
N SER A 35 29.53 -47.99 38.15
CA SER A 35 30.13 -49.31 38.06
C SER A 35 29.07 -50.39 37.87
N ALA A 36 29.29 -51.26 36.87
CA ALA A 36 28.49 -52.47 36.65
C ALA A 36 28.48 -53.40 37.87
N ARG A 37 29.53 -53.35 38.70
CA ARG A 37 29.60 -54.10 39.96
C ARG A 37 28.57 -53.62 40.98
N LYS A 38 28.47 -52.31 41.19
CA LYS A 38 27.50 -51.71 42.12
C LYS A 38 26.06 -51.91 41.62
N LEU A 39 25.84 -51.75 40.31
CA LEU A 39 24.51 -51.95 39.71
C LEU A 39 24.04 -53.40 39.84
N SER A 40 24.89 -54.37 39.54
CA SER A 40 24.55 -55.79 39.69
C SER A 40 24.28 -56.21 41.14
N GLU A 41 25.00 -55.63 42.11
CA GLU A 41 24.73 -55.85 43.55
C GLU A 41 23.39 -55.24 43.97
N TYR A 42 23.08 -54.04 43.49
CA TYR A 42 21.78 -53.40 43.75
C TYR A 42 20.61 -54.21 43.17
N ILE A 43 20.72 -54.65 41.91
CA ILE A 43 19.70 -55.49 41.26
C ILE A 43 19.53 -56.81 42.01
N ALA A 44 20.63 -57.46 42.41
CA ALA A 44 20.59 -58.68 43.21
C ALA A 44 19.87 -58.49 44.54
N GLN A 45 20.14 -57.39 45.24
CA GLN A 45 19.45 -57.05 46.50
C GLN A 45 17.95 -56.82 46.29
N LYS A 46 17.57 -56.13 45.21
CA LYS A 46 16.16 -55.84 44.90
C LYS A 46 15.39 -57.12 44.54
N LEU A 47 15.93 -57.95 43.66
CA LEU A 47 15.34 -59.25 43.31
C LEU A 47 15.22 -60.19 44.53
N THR A 48 16.18 -60.13 45.46
CA THR A 48 16.11 -60.91 46.70
C THR A 48 14.98 -60.44 47.62
N LYS A 49 14.71 -59.13 47.68
CA LYS A 49 13.55 -58.59 48.42
C LYS A 49 12.22 -59.03 47.80
N ASP A 50 12.17 -59.20 46.48
CA ASP A 50 11.00 -59.67 45.74
C ASP A 50 10.85 -61.21 45.73
N GLY A 51 11.61 -61.91 46.59
CA GLY A 51 11.53 -63.37 46.75
C GLY A 51 12.24 -64.18 45.66
N LYS A 52 13.06 -63.53 44.81
CA LYS A 52 13.80 -64.16 43.71
C LYS A 52 15.31 -64.03 43.95
N PRO A 53 15.91 -64.84 44.84
CA PRO A 53 17.32 -64.67 45.22
C PRO A 53 18.26 -64.94 44.04
N VAL A 54 19.15 -63.98 43.78
CA VAL A 54 20.19 -64.05 42.75
C VAL A 54 21.44 -63.35 43.29
N ASP A 55 22.60 -63.93 43.05
CA ASP A 55 23.88 -63.29 43.40
C ASP A 55 24.32 -62.31 42.30
N GLY A 56 24.85 -61.15 42.69
CA GLY A 56 25.44 -60.18 41.78
C GLY A 56 26.59 -60.78 40.96
N SER A 57 27.30 -61.79 41.49
CA SER A 57 28.30 -62.54 40.71
C SER A 57 27.69 -63.26 39.51
N THR A 58 26.46 -63.80 39.65
CA THR A 58 25.73 -64.52 38.60
C THR A 58 25.31 -63.60 37.47
N LEU A 59 24.86 -62.39 37.82
CA LEU A 59 24.50 -61.37 36.83
C LEU A 59 25.71 -60.92 36.00
N ARG A 60 26.89 -60.88 36.61
CA ARG A 60 28.16 -60.44 35.98
C ARG A 60 28.94 -61.55 35.26
N ARG A 61 28.49 -62.80 35.27
CA ARG A 61 29.24 -63.92 34.66
C ARG A 61 29.51 -63.64 33.17
N LYS A 62 30.69 -64.08 32.71
CA LYS A 62 31.05 -64.05 31.28
C LYS A 62 30.01 -64.87 30.50
N ASN A 63 29.47 -64.31 29.42
CA ASN A 63 28.38 -64.87 28.59
C ASN A 63 26.99 -64.94 29.27
N SER A 64 26.80 -64.22 30.38
CA SER A 64 25.47 -63.99 30.95
C SER A 64 24.68 -63.00 30.08
N LEU A 65 23.44 -63.34 29.74
CA LEU A 65 22.51 -62.42 29.07
C LEU A 65 22.24 -61.17 29.92
N TYR A 66 22.29 -61.29 31.25
CA TYR A 66 22.08 -60.19 32.19
C TYR A 66 23.22 -59.17 32.15
N LYS A 67 24.44 -59.61 31.85
CA LYS A 67 25.63 -58.75 31.85
C LYS A 67 25.52 -57.67 30.78
N GLY A 68 25.05 -58.02 29.58
CA GLY A 68 24.84 -57.05 28.49
C GLY A 68 23.89 -55.92 28.91
N LEU A 69 22.78 -56.24 29.57
CA LEU A 69 21.81 -55.25 30.04
C LEU A 69 22.40 -54.28 31.09
N ILE A 70 23.20 -54.81 32.01
CA ILE A 70 23.85 -54.05 33.08
C ILE A 70 24.96 -53.17 32.52
N ASP A 71 25.79 -53.72 31.63
CA ASP A 71 26.87 -52.99 30.97
C ASP A 71 26.30 -51.92 30.02
N ASP A 72 25.19 -52.17 29.33
CA ASP A 72 24.49 -51.18 28.50
C ASP A 72 23.94 -50.04 29.34
N TYR A 73 23.38 -50.33 30.52
CA TYR A 73 22.88 -49.29 31.41
C TYR A 73 24.00 -48.41 31.97
N VAL A 74 25.12 -49.00 32.42
CA VAL A 74 26.29 -48.25 32.93
C VAL A 74 27.07 -47.58 31.80
N GLY A 75 27.10 -48.21 30.64
CA GLY A 75 27.80 -47.79 29.42
C GLY A 75 27.04 -46.75 28.60
N ARG A 76 25.75 -46.48 28.90
CA ARG A 76 25.02 -45.28 28.46
C ARG A 76 25.62 -44.02 29.12
N LYS A 77 26.88 -43.71 28.81
CA LYS A 77 27.23 -42.31 28.55
C LYS A 77 26.37 -41.94 27.36
N GLU A 78 25.60 -40.86 27.46
CA GLU A 78 24.86 -40.29 26.32
C GLU A 78 25.75 -40.38 25.08
N LYS A 79 25.32 -41.14 24.07
CA LYS A 79 26.05 -41.20 22.80
C LYS A 79 26.08 -39.77 22.28
N LYS A 80 27.23 -39.10 22.41
CA LYS A 80 27.46 -37.80 21.76
C LYS A 80 27.14 -38.00 20.28
N PRO A 81 26.26 -37.19 19.67
CA PRO A 81 25.91 -37.36 18.27
C PRO A 81 27.20 -37.28 17.44
N GLU A 82 27.39 -38.28 16.58
CA GLU A 82 28.53 -38.37 15.65
C GLU A 82 28.62 -37.06 14.85
N ALA A 83 29.85 -36.62 14.53
CA ALA A 83 30.07 -35.34 13.85
C ALA A 83 29.20 -35.15 12.59
N GLN A 84 28.90 -36.23 11.87
CA GLN A 84 27.98 -36.24 10.72
C GLN A 84 26.54 -35.88 11.10
N THR A 85 26.01 -36.41 12.20
CA THR A 85 24.64 -36.08 12.67
C THR A 85 24.54 -34.62 13.15
N LYS A 86 25.58 -34.07 13.78
CA LYS A 86 25.62 -32.63 14.13
C LYS A 86 25.66 -31.74 12.89
N LEU A 87 26.44 -32.13 11.89
CA LEU A 87 26.53 -31.40 10.63
C LEU A 87 25.17 -31.43 9.90
N ALA A 88 24.53 -32.59 9.81
CA ALA A 88 23.21 -32.75 9.19
C ALA A 88 22.13 -31.91 9.89
N LEU A 89 22.12 -31.89 11.23
CA LEU A 89 21.23 -31.03 12.00
C LEU A 89 21.48 -29.54 11.72
N LYS A 90 22.74 -29.12 11.65
CA LYS A 90 23.11 -27.73 11.35
C LYS A 90 22.67 -27.32 9.95
N VAL A 91 22.93 -28.16 8.94
CA VAL A 91 22.50 -27.93 7.55
C VAL A 91 20.98 -27.87 7.46
N GLY A 92 20.26 -28.77 8.14
CA GLY A 92 18.79 -28.76 8.18
C GLY A 92 18.21 -27.50 8.81
N LEU A 93 18.81 -27.00 9.89
CA LEU A 93 18.43 -25.72 10.50
C LEU A 93 18.70 -24.55 9.57
N GLN A 94 19.86 -24.53 8.90
CA GLN A 94 20.20 -23.48 7.94
C GLN A 94 19.27 -23.48 6.73
N ALA A 95 18.88 -24.65 6.21
CA ALA A 95 17.94 -24.76 5.10
C ALA A 95 16.55 -24.19 5.45
N LYS A 96 16.07 -24.42 6.67
CA LYS A 96 14.82 -23.82 7.16
C LYS A 96 14.91 -22.31 7.28
N GLU A 97 16.03 -21.79 7.77
CA GLU A 97 16.25 -20.34 7.87
C GLU A 97 16.33 -19.70 6.48
N ILE A 98 17.01 -20.35 5.52
CA ILE A 98 17.03 -19.91 4.13
C ILE A 98 15.63 -19.87 3.54
N GLN A 99 14.80 -20.91 3.74
CA GLN A 99 13.41 -20.90 3.26
C GLN A 99 12.60 -19.77 3.88
N ARG A 100 12.75 -19.52 5.18
CA ARG A 100 12.08 -18.40 5.86
C ARG A 100 12.51 -17.06 5.27
N LEU A 101 13.81 -16.88 5.01
CA LEU A 101 14.35 -15.66 4.42
C LEU A 101 13.85 -15.46 2.99
N ILE A 102 13.76 -16.52 2.19
CA ILE A 102 13.20 -16.46 0.82
C ILE A 102 11.75 -15.97 0.87
N LEU A 103 10.91 -16.58 1.70
CA LEU A 103 9.51 -16.14 1.86
C LEU A 103 9.42 -14.67 2.31
N ARG A 104 10.31 -14.24 3.19
CA ARG A 104 10.34 -12.85 3.65
C ARG A 104 10.76 -11.88 2.54
N VAL A 105 11.65 -12.29 1.64
CA VAL A 105 12.05 -11.48 0.48
C VAL A 105 10.87 -11.36 -0.49
N ASP A 106 10.20 -12.47 -0.82
CA ASP A 106 9.00 -12.44 -1.69
C ASP A 106 7.91 -11.52 -1.13
N ASP A 107 7.63 -11.59 0.18
CA ASP A 107 6.66 -10.70 0.83
C ASP A 107 7.04 -9.21 0.68
N LEU A 108 8.33 -8.89 0.85
CA LEU A 108 8.84 -7.53 0.74
C LEU A 108 8.85 -7.04 -0.71
N GLU A 109 9.12 -7.91 -1.69
CA GLU A 109 9.05 -7.57 -3.11
C GLU A 109 7.61 -7.22 -3.51
N HIS A 110 6.62 -7.99 -3.04
CA HIS A 110 5.21 -7.66 -3.25
C HIS A 110 4.81 -6.32 -2.59
N GLU A 111 5.25 -6.07 -1.36
CA GLU A 111 4.97 -4.80 -0.67
C GLU A 111 5.57 -3.60 -1.42
N VAL A 112 6.81 -3.73 -1.91
CA VAL A 112 7.45 -2.69 -2.72
C VAL A 112 6.67 -2.45 -4.00
N GLN A 113 6.25 -3.53 -4.69
CA GLN A 113 5.48 -3.41 -5.93
C GLN A 113 4.14 -2.70 -5.73
N ASP A 114 3.43 -3.00 -4.64
CA ASP A 114 2.17 -2.32 -4.29
C ASP A 114 2.39 -0.83 -4.00
N LYS A 115 3.46 -0.50 -3.27
CA LYS A 115 3.84 0.88 -2.98
C LYS A 115 4.25 1.66 -4.22
N GLU A 116 4.97 1.02 -5.16
CA GLU A 116 5.29 1.62 -6.44
C GLU A 116 4.04 1.94 -7.27
N ASN A 117 3.06 1.03 -7.27
CA ASN A 117 1.78 1.26 -7.95
C ASN A 117 0.99 2.42 -7.32
N GLU A 118 0.98 2.51 -5.99
CA GLU A 118 0.39 3.63 -5.24
C GLU A 118 1.05 4.97 -5.63
N ILE A 119 2.38 5.02 -5.69
CA ILE A 119 3.12 6.21 -6.11
C ILE A 119 2.78 6.60 -7.54
N ARG A 120 2.67 5.64 -8.47
CA ARG A 120 2.29 5.93 -9.87
C ARG A 120 0.91 6.57 -9.95
N LEU A 121 -0.07 6.07 -9.19
CA LEU A 121 -1.41 6.68 -9.14
C LEU A 121 -1.36 8.11 -8.59
N LEU A 122 -0.64 8.33 -7.49
CA LEU A 122 -0.48 9.66 -6.89
C LEU A 122 0.19 10.66 -7.84
N ILE A 123 1.15 10.22 -8.67
CA ILE A 123 1.78 11.07 -9.68
C ILE A 123 0.77 11.50 -10.75
N VAL A 124 -0.08 10.57 -11.23
CA VAL A 124 -1.13 10.89 -12.22
C VAL A 124 -2.11 11.90 -11.64
N ASP A 125 -2.61 11.66 -10.42
CA ASP A 125 -3.53 12.58 -9.73
C ASP A 125 -2.91 13.97 -9.53
N ALA A 126 -1.63 14.03 -9.15
CA ALA A 126 -0.91 15.29 -8.98
C ALA A 126 -0.76 16.04 -10.31
N GLN A 127 -0.48 15.33 -11.40
CA GLN A 127 -0.40 15.93 -12.74
C GLN A 127 -1.75 16.49 -13.19
N ASP A 128 -2.84 15.76 -12.95
CA ASP A 128 -4.17 16.21 -13.37
C ASP A 128 -4.67 17.38 -12.53
N LYS A 129 -4.43 17.37 -11.20
CA LYS A 129 -4.66 18.55 -10.34
C LYS A 129 -3.86 19.77 -10.84
N ARG A 130 -2.60 19.57 -11.22
CA ARG A 130 -1.77 20.64 -11.79
C ARG A 130 -2.33 21.16 -13.12
N LYS A 131 -2.75 20.28 -14.03
CA LYS A 131 -3.39 20.69 -15.30
C LYS A 131 -4.67 21.47 -15.07
N GLN A 132 -5.52 21.04 -14.13
CA GLN A 132 -6.75 21.76 -13.77
C GLN A 132 -6.43 23.15 -13.20
N ALA A 133 -5.47 23.25 -12.28
CA ALA A 133 -5.03 24.54 -11.75
C ALA A 133 -4.50 25.46 -12.85
N ILE A 134 -3.67 24.95 -13.77
CA ILE A 134 -3.18 25.71 -14.93
C ILE A 134 -4.34 26.13 -15.83
N ALA A 135 -5.31 25.25 -16.11
CA ALA A 135 -6.48 25.60 -16.92
C ALA A 135 -7.35 26.68 -16.27
N SER A 136 -7.43 26.71 -14.94
CA SER A 136 -8.20 27.72 -14.20
C SER A 136 -7.52 29.10 -14.16
N ILE A 137 -6.19 29.15 -14.30
CA ILE A 137 -5.39 30.38 -14.28
C ILE A 137 -5.01 30.83 -15.71
N ALA A 138 -5.14 29.96 -16.70
CA ALA A 138 -4.79 30.27 -18.08
C ALA A 138 -5.70 31.39 -18.62
N PRO A 139 -5.13 32.43 -19.26
CA PRO A 139 -5.93 33.43 -19.94
C PRO A 139 -6.80 32.74 -21.01
N PRO A 140 -8.01 33.27 -21.30
CA PRO A 140 -8.88 32.71 -22.32
C PRO A 140 -8.08 32.54 -23.61
N LYS A 141 -8.26 31.39 -24.28
CA LYS A 141 -7.57 31.10 -25.53
C LYS A 141 -7.79 32.29 -26.48
N PRO A 142 -6.74 32.83 -27.10
CA PRO A 142 -6.89 33.97 -28.01
C PRO A 142 -7.89 33.57 -29.09
N ILE A 143 -8.99 34.32 -29.17
CA ILE A 143 -9.97 34.16 -30.24
C ILE A 143 -9.24 34.53 -31.52
N LYS A 144 -8.97 33.52 -32.35
CA LYS A 144 -8.38 33.71 -33.67
C LYS A 144 -9.52 34.05 -34.61
N TYR A 145 -9.65 35.33 -34.94
CA TYR A 145 -10.55 35.75 -36.01
C TYR A 145 -10.01 35.24 -37.34
N THR A 146 -10.89 34.63 -38.13
CA THR A 146 -10.65 34.43 -39.55
C THR A 146 -10.53 35.80 -40.24
N GLN A 147 -9.85 35.85 -41.39
CA GLN A 147 -9.68 37.10 -42.14
C GLN A 147 -11.01 37.78 -42.43
N THR A 148 -12.04 36.99 -42.73
CA THR A 148 -13.43 37.42 -43.00
C THR A 148 -14.09 38.05 -41.77
N GLU A 149 -13.98 37.43 -40.59
CA GLU A 149 -14.52 37.98 -39.35
C GLU A 149 -13.80 39.28 -38.96
N LEU A 150 -12.49 39.35 -39.18
CA LEU A 150 -11.69 40.53 -38.89
C LEU A 150 -12.07 41.70 -39.81
N THR A 151 -12.36 41.43 -41.10
CA THR A 151 -12.89 42.44 -42.03
C THR A 151 -14.29 42.91 -41.63
N GLN A 152 -15.19 42.00 -41.26
CA GLN A 152 -16.55 42.35 -40.83
C GLN A 152 -16.52 43.20 -39.55
N LEU A 153 -15.68 42.83 -38.58
CA LEU A 153 -15.55 43.57 -37.33
C LEU A 153 -14.97 44.98 -37.57
N LYS A 154 -13.98 45.11 -38.46
CA LYS A 154 -13.44 46.43 -38.85
C LYS A 154 -14.48 47.31 -39.54
N GLU A 155 -15.32 46.71 -40.39
CA GLU A 155 -16.37 47.44 -41.10
C GLU A 155 -17.48 47.87 -40.14
N SER A 156 -17.90 47.00 -39.22
CA SER A 156 -18.83 47.36 -38.13
C SER A 156 -18.31 48.54 -37.31
N HIS A 157 -17.06 48.47 -36.82
CA HIS A 157 -16.47 49.57 -36.06
C HIS A 157 -16.37 50.88 -36.84
N LYS A 158 -16.13 50.81 -38.15
CA LYS A 158 -16.10 52.00 -39.02
C LYS A 158 -17.49 52.63 -39.10
N ASN A 159 -18.53 51.82 -39.24
CA ASN A 159 -19.91 52.28 -39.28
C ASN A 159 -20.34 52.88 -37.94
N ASP A 160 -20.05 52.20 -36.83
CA ASP A 160 -20.35 52.68 -35.48
C ASP A 160 -19.66 54.03 -35.21
N ARG A 161 -18.38 54.16 -35.62
CA ARG A 161 -17.65 55.43 -35.48
C ARG A 161 -18.25 56.55 -36.33
N ALA A 162 -18.72 56.22 -37.54
CA ALA A 162 -19.38 57.20 -38.39
C ALA A 162 -20.72 57.67 -37.77
N GLN A 163 -21.50 56.74 -37.19
CA GLN A 163 -22.73 57.08 -36.48
C GLN A 163 -22.47 57.93 -35.23
N LEU A 164 -21.46 57.59 -34.44
CA LEU A 164 -21.07 58.37 -33.26
C LEU A 164 -20.63 59.79 -33.63
N ASN A 165 -19.85 59.94 -34.71
CA ASN A 165 -19.44 61.26 -35.18
C ASN A 165 -20.65 62.11 -35.61
N LYS A 166 -21.62 61.51 -36.33
CA LYS A 166 -22.87 62.21 -36.70
C LYS A 166 -23.69 62.59 -35.47
N ALA A 167 -23.80 61.71 -34.48
CA ALA A 167 -24.51 62.01 -33.24
C ALA A 167 -23.84 63.16 -32.46
N LEU A 168 -22.50 63.19 -32.43
CA LEU A 168 -21.75 64.30 -31.85
C LEU A 168 -22.02 65.61 -32.59
N GLU A 169 -22.03 65.61 -33.93
CA GLU A 169 -22.31 66.80 -34.74
C GLU A 169 -23.73 67.36 -34.49
N VAL A 170 -24.72 66.48 -34.34
CA VAL A 170 -26.09 66.87 -33.94
C VAL A 170 -26.11 67.47 -32.53
N ILE A 171 -25.47 66.81 -31.57
CA ILE A 171 -25.40 67.30 -30.18
C ILE A 171 -24.71 68.67 -30.10
N GLU A 172 -23.56 68.83 -30.76
CA GLU A 172 -22.82 70.09 -30.81
C GLU A 172 -23.66 71.20 -31.44
N THR A 173 -24.37 70.89 -32.53
CA THR A 173 -25.26 71.84 -33.21
C THR A 173 -26.40 72.27 -32.30
N LEU A 174 -27.05 71.35 -31.60
CA LEU A 174 -28.16 71.65 -30.68
C LEU A 174 -27.71 72.37 -29.39
N LEU A 175 -26.46 72.20 -28.98
CA LEU A 175 -25.90 72.82 -27.78
C LEU A 175 -25.27 74.21 -28.03
N LYS A 176 -25.27 74.71 -29.27
CA LYS A 176 -24.75 76.04 -29.62
C LYS A 176 -25.38 77.11 -28.71
N PRO A 177 -24.58 77.99 -28.08
CA PRO A 177 -25.09 79.02 -27.17
C PRO A 177 -26.11 79.96 -27.81
N GLU A 178 -25.99 80.17 -29.12
CA GLU A 178 -26.88 80.98 -29.95
C GLU A 178 -28.33 80.46 -29.96
N LEU A 179 -28.52 79.16 -29.70
CA LEU A 179 -29.83 78.49 -29.65
C LEU A 179 -30.44 78.44 -28.23
N LYS A 180 -29.76 79.03 -27.23
CA LYS A 180 -30.20 79.04 -25.83
C LYS A 180 -30.95 80.32 -25.51
N THR A 181 -32.19 80.21 -25.06
CA THR A 181 -32.99 81.37 -24.59
C THR A 181 -33.04 81.40 -23.06
N LYS A 182 -33.33 82.57 -22.46
CA LYS A 182 -33.45 82.74 -20.99
C LYS A 182 -34.47 81.79 -20.34
N ASN A 183 -35.41 81.24 -21.11
CA ASN A 183 -36.48 80.38 -20.61
C ASN A 183 -36.33 78.90 -21.02
N ASN A 184 -35.29 78.52 -21.77
CA ASN A 184 -35.11 77.13 -22.19
C ASN A 184 -33.62 76.76 -22.30
N SER A 185 -33.09 76.18 -21.21
CA SER A 185 -31.69 75.76 -21.11
C SER A 185 -31.35 74.50 -21.91
N GLY A 186 -32.34 73.85 -22.54
CA GLY A 186 -32.21 72.62 -23.33
C GLY A 186 -32.11 72.79 -24.85
N GLY A 187 -32.12 74.03 -25.36
CA GLY A 187 -32.16 74.34 -26.80
C GLY A 187 -33.59 74.52 -27.31
N SER A 188 -33.81 75.49 -28.21
CA SER A 188 -35.14 75.86 -28.71
C SER A 188 -35.26 75.49 -30.20
N TYR A 189 -35.56 74.23 -30.50
CA TYR A 189 -35.76 73.75 -31.87
C TYR A 189 -37.10 73.00 -32.03
N GLU A 190 -37.61 72.95 -33.25
CA GLU A 190 -38.82 72.21 -33.61
C GLU A 190 -38.55 71.32 -34.83
N ILE A 191 -39.20 70.16 -34.90
CA ILE A 191 -39.09 69.25 -36.04
C ILE A 191 -40.39 69.32 -36.83
N LYS A 192 -40.31 69.77 -38.09
CA LYS A 192 -41.45 69.89 -39.00
C LYS A 192 -41.04 69.52 -40.42
N ASN A 193 -41.89 68.76 -41.12
CA ASN A 193 -41.73 68.40 -42.54
C ASN A 193 -40.34 67.87 -42.92
N GLY A 194 -39.80 66.92 -42.15
CA GLY A 194 -38.47 66.34 -42.43
C GLY A 194 -37.30 67.31 -42.22
N LYS A 195 -37.50 68.36 -41.40
CA LYS A 195 -36.47 69.34 -41.06
C LYS A 195 -36.45 69.64 -39.58
N VAL A 196 -35.26 69.91 -39.05
CA VAL A 196 -35.07 70.47 -37.70
C VAL A 196 -34.85 71.96 -37.86
N ILE A 197 -35.75 72.76 -37.33
CA ILE A 197 -35.80 74.22 -37.46
C ILE A 197 -35.41 74.83 -36.12
N ASP A 198 -34.49 75.78 -36.14
CA ASP A 198 -34.22 76.62 -34.98
C ASP A 198 -35.38 77.60 -34.75
N LEU A 199 -35.97 77.57 -33.56
CA LEU A 199 -37.06 78.49 -33.19
C LEU A 199 -36.55 79.89 -32.84
N VAL A 200 -35.23 80.08 -32.65
CA VAL A 200 -34.64 81.39 -32.34
C VAL A 200 -34.29 82.16 -33.60
N GLY A 201 -33.58 81.54 -34.53
CA GLY A 201 -33.16 82.15 -35.80
C GLY A 201 -34.09 81.90 -36.99
N GLU A 202 -35.13 81.07 -36.83
CA GLU A 202 -36.07 80.67 -37.89
C GLU A 202 -35.39 80.13 -39.16
N PHE A 203 -34.28 79.40 -38.99
CA PHE A 203 -33.56 78.75 -40.08
C PHE A 203 -33.45 77.23 -39.89
N ASP A 204 -33.28 76.52 -41.01
CA ASP A 204 -33.12 75.07 -41.03
C ASP A 204 -31.74 74.68 -40.47
N LEU A 205 -31.70 73.89 -39.38
CA LEU A 205 -30.46 73.35 -38.83
C LEU A 205 -29.94 72.20 -39.68
N PHE A 206 -30.80 71.23 -39.97
CA PHE A 206 -30.53 70.11 -40.87
C PHE A 206 -31.83 69.45 -41.34
N THR A 207 -31.75 68.75 -42.46
CA THR A 207 -32.89 68.10 -43.14
C THR A 207 -32.76 66.58 -43.11
N GLU A 208 -33.86 65.89 -43.41
CA GLU A 208 -33.94 64.44 -43.57
C GLU A 208 -32.99 63.95 -44.68
N GLU A 209 -32.74 64.75 -45.70
CA GLU A 209 -31.73 64.42 -46.73
C GLU A 209 -30.31 64.40 -46.15
N SER A 210 -29.99 65.33 -45.26
CA SER A 210 -28.66 65.40 -44.63
C SER A 210 -28.45 64.37 -43.52
N LEU A 211 -29.51 64.04 -42.76
CA LEU A 211 -29.45 63.17 -41.59
C LEU A 211 -30.68 62.24 -41.54
N PRO A 212 -30.85 61.32 -42.50
CA PRO A 212 -32.06 60.51 -42.62
C PRO A 212 -32.29 59.61 -41.41
N ASP A 213 -31.21 59.11 -40.79
CA ASP A 213 -31.28 58.23 -39.63
C ASP A 213 -31.91 58.88 -38.39
N PHE A 214 -31.87 60.21 -38.27
CA PHE A 214 -32.51 60.93 -37.16
C PHE A 214 -34.04 60.93 -37.25
N PHE A 215 -34.59 60.82 -38.47
CA PHE A 215 -36.03 60.88 -38.75
C PHE A 215 -36.67 59.49 -38.87
N LYS A 216 -35.87 58.40 -38.94
CA LYS A 216 -36.39 57.04 -39.17
C LYS A 216 -37.35 56.51 -38.10
N ASP A 217 -37.27 57.01 -36.86
CA ASP A 217 -38.06 56.54 -35.71
C ASP A 217 -38.91 57.66 -35.05
N ARG A 218 -39.18 58.78 -35.76
CA ARG A 218 -39.90 59.94 -35.22
C ARG A 218 -41.23 60.22 -35.92
#